data_AF-A0A5E4PP63-F1
#
_entry.id   AF-A0A5E4PP63-F1
#
_cell.length_a   1.000
_cell.length_b   1.000
_cell.length_c   1.000
_cell.angle_alpha   90.00
_cell.angle_beta   90.00
_cell.angle_gamma   90.00
#
_symmetry.space_group_name_H-M   'P 1'
#
loop_
_entity.id
_entity.type
_entity.pdbx_description
1 polymer ?
#
loop_
_entity_poly.entity_id
_entity_poly.type
_entity_poly.pdbx_seq_one_letter_code
_entity_poly.pdbx_strand_id
1 'polypeptide(L)'
;MSLLQNMSYQEFEYASSLPKSQCELIAKLADVELVFNVTKKPGEVLLKYLDRRGYSIVQYKQFLKVATISTFYKPQSKVALLIANDKYEHLSKLATPTVDCETLQSKLTSLGFITVYINNISAEDLKKQISKVLQQIPEDSYCFIFYAGHGCEICNTKCILGIDCPTDSILPIHCITENWLLQEVSKCKPELCVLIMDMCRNILNREENKELYNSILNIEDCIIHSNLLIAYSTQSSKSSYEVLQIECSHTIDMDETYELKTGDLEKIIPSSSQYVNALCSRIFDNVDVSALLDKVHEDLENCRKKQRPIKVQCGVAKRSLYDPVKGIYFSYYVDCIHKTHLKVIQQFYWPN
;
A
#
# COMPACT_ATOMS: atom_id res chain seq x y z
N MET A 1 0.78 -47.38 5.35
CA MET A 1 1.81 -47.08 6.37
C MET A 1 1.56 -45.67 6.88
N SER A 2 1.73 -45.45 8.18
CA SER A 2 1.40 -44.16 8.81
C SER A 2 2.37 -43.04 8.39
N LEU A 3 1.92 -41.78 8.46
CA LEU A 3 2.69 -40.58 8.16
C LEU A 3 3.94 -40.51 9.05
N LEU A 4 3.75 -40.67 10.35
CA LEU A 4 4.78 -40.46 11.37
C LEU A 4 5.84 -41.55 11.34
N GLN A 5 5.48 -42.80 11.03
CA GLN A 5 6.45 -43.91 10.97
C GLN A 5 7.46 -43.78 9.83
N ASN A 6 7.10 -43.08 8.75
CA ASN A 6 7.95 -42.93 7.58
C ASN A 6 8.72 -41.60 7.55
N MET A 7 8.59 -40.78 8.59
CA MET A 7 9.22 -39.46 8.70
C MET A 7 10.53 -39.57 9.48
N SER A 8 11.60 -38.96 8.97
CA SER A 8 12.85 -38.84 9.72
C SER A 8 12.70 -37.87 10.90
N TYR A 9 13.56 -37.99 11.90
CA TYR A 9 13.54 -37.11 13.08
C TYR A 9 13.68 -35.63 12.71
N GLN A 10 14.55 -35.31 11.73
CA GLN A 10 14.74 -33.93 11.27
C GLN A 10 13.49 -33.37 10.57
N GLU A 11 12.81 -34.18 9.77
CA GLU A 11 11.56 -33.79 9.12
C GLU A 11 10.45 -33.55 10.15
N PHE A 12 10.40 -34.37 11.20
CA PHE A 12 9.44 -34.22 12.29
C PHE A 12 9.66 -32.93 13.09
N GLU A 13 10.90 -32.62 13.47
CA GLU A 13 11.24 -31.37 14.17
C GLU A 13 10.87 -30.14 13.33
N TYR A 14 11.25 -30.14 12.05
CA TYR A 14 10.87 -29.07 11.13
C TYR A 14 9.36 -28.91 11.02
N ALA A 15 8.64 -30.00 10.75
CA ALA A 15 7.18 -29.98 10.61
C ALA A 15 6.46 -29.56 11.91
N SER A 16 7.01 -29.90 13.07
CA SER A 16 6.49 -29.50 14.39
C SER A 16 6.71 -28.02 14.69
N SER A 17 7.71 -27.40 14.05
CA SER A 17 8.05 -25.97 14.18
C SER A 17 7.24 -25.05 13.26
N LEU A 18 6.38 -25.59 12.38
CA LEU A 18 5.62 -24.80 11.42
C LEU A 18 4.68 -23.79 12.13
N PRO A 19 4.59 -22.55 11.63
CA PRO A 19 3.67 -21.54 12.15
C PRO A 19 2.21 -21.93 11.89
N LYS A 20 1.30 -21.44 12.75
CA LYS A 20 -0.15 -21.73 12.67
C LYS A 20 -0.73 -21.47 11.27
N SER A 21 -0.34 -20.40 10.60
CA SER A 21 -0.81 -20.06 9.25
C SER A 21 -0.49 -21.12 8.20
N GLN A 22 0.72 -21.68 8.23
CA GLN A 22 1.11 -22.77 7.32
C GLN A 22 0.35 -24.06 7.67
N CYS A 23 0.12 -24.33 8.96
CA CYS A 23 -0.66 -25.49 9.38
C CYS A 23 -2.13 -25.39 8.94
N GLU A 24 -2.74 -24.20 9.03
CA GLU A 24 -4.10 -23.94 8.54
C GLU A 24 -4.20 -24.11 7.02
N LEU A 25 -3.20 -23.65 6.27
CA LEU A 25 -3.15 -23.86 4.82
C LEU A 25 -3.06 -25.34 4.47
N ILE A 26 -2.18 -26.09 5.14
CA ILE A 26 -2.06 -27.54 4.92
C ILE A 26 -3.37 -28.26 5.30
N ALA A 27 -4.03 -27.86 6.39
CA ALA A 27 -5.33 -28.41 6.77
C ALA A 27 -6.40 -28.14 5.69
N LYS A 28 -6.46 -26.93 5.13
CA LYS A 28 -7.34 -26.59 3.99
C LYS A 28 -7.03 -27.40 2.74
N LEU A 29 -5.75 -27.55 2.38
CA LEU A 29 -5.31 -28.33 1.22
C LEU A 29 -5.65 -29.82 1.36
N ALA A 30 -5.64 -30.31 2.60
CA ALA A 30 -6.01 -31.67 2.92
C ALA A 30 -7.53 -31.86 3.09
N ASP A 31 -8.34 -30.80 2.96
CA ASP A 31 -9.79 -30.80 3.19
C ASP A 31 -10.18 -31.22 4.63
N VAL A 32 -9.53 -30.59 5.61
CA VAL A 32 -9.66 -30.92 7.03
C VAL A 32 -9.99 -29.68 7.86
N GLU A 33 -11.07 -29.75 8.63
CA GLU A 33 -11.38 -28.74 9.63
C GLU A 33 -10.63 -29.01 10.93
N LEU A 34 -9.70 -28.11 11.26
CA LEU A 34 -8.81 -28.28 12.40
C LEU A 34 -8.62 -26.95 13.14
N VAL A 35 -8.91 -26.95 14.44
CA VAL A 35 -8.77 -25.77 15.30
C VAL A 35 -7.45 -25.84 16.06
N PHE A 36 -6.59 -24.85 15.84
CA PHE A 36 -5.30 -24.74 16.52
C PHE A 36 -5.38 -23.84 17.76
N ASN A 37 -5.22 -24.46 18.94
CA ASN A 37 -5.16 -23.78 20.24
C ASN A 37 -3.78 -23.18 20.51
N VAL A 38 -3.73 -22.08 21.28
CA VAL A 38 -2.49 -21.33 21.58
C VAL A 38 -1.49 -22.13 22.43
N THR A 39 -1.96 -23.10 23.21
CA THR A 39 -1.13 -23.85 24.18
C THR A 39 -0.33 -25.01 23.58
N LYS A 40 -0.62 -25.41 22.34
CA LYS A 40 0.04 -26.56 21.68
C LYS A 40 0.74 -26.11 20.41
N LYS A 41 1.88 -26.73 20.09
CA LYS A 41 2.56 -26.51 18.82
C LYS A 41 1.63 -26.91 17.65
N PRO A 42 1.25 -25.99 16.76
CA PRO A 42 0.26 -26.28 15.71
C PRO A 42 0.75 -27.35 14.73
N GLY A 43 2.05 -27.37 14.41
CA GLY A 43 2.67 -28.39 13.56
C GLY A 43 2.48 -29.81 14.09
N GLU A 44 2.73 -30.04 15.38
CA GLU A 44 2.50 -31.36 15.98
C GLU A 44 1.04 -31.80 15.95
N VAL A 45 0.12 -30.86 16.21
CA VAL A 45 -1.32 -31.14 16.21
C VAL A 45 -1.78 -31.56 14.81
N LEU A 46 -1.33 -30.83 13.79
CA LEU A 46 -1.60 -31.15 12.39
C LEU A 46 -1.06 -32.54 12.03
N LEU A 47 0.22 -32.81 12.30
CA LEU A 47 0.86 -34.09 11.98
C LEU A 47 0.12 -35.27 12.61
N LYS A 48 -0.20 -35.18 13.91
CA LYS A 48 -0.94 -36.21 14.63
C LYS A 48 -2.33 -36.44 14.04
N TYR A 49 -2.99 -35.39 13.56
CA TYR A 49 -4.30 -35.50 12.95
C TYR A 49 -4.24 -36.13 11.56
N LEU A 50 -3.33 -35.67 10.70
CA LEU A 50 -3.12 -36.23 9.36
C LEU A 50 -2.72 -37.71 9.44
N ASP A 51 -1.88 -38.07 10.41
CA ASP A 51 -1.50 -39.47 10.66
C ASP A 51 -2.72 -40.33 11.01
N ARG A 52 -3.59 -39.85 11.93
CA ARG A 52 -4.84 -40.53 12.30
C ARG A 52 -5.83 -40.68 11.15
N ARG A 53 -5.83 -39.73 10.21
CA ARG A 53 -6.66 -39.77 8.99
C ARG A 53 -6.05 -40.64 7.88
N GLY A 54 -4.85 -41.17 8.08
CA GLY A 54 -4.20 -42.08 7.13
C GLY A 54 -3.52 -41.39 5.95
N TYR A 55 -3.19 -40.09 6.05
CA TYR A 55 -2.39 -39.43 5.02
C TYR A 55 -0.98 -40.01 4.98
N SER A 56 -0.45 -40.21 3.77
CA SER A 56 0.92 -40.65 3.56
C SER A 56 1.93 -39.50 3.67
N ILE A 57 3.20 -39.82 3.93
CA ILE A 57 4.29 -38.84 3.91
C ILE A 57 4.41 -38.15 2.55
N VAL A 58 4.08 -38.83 1.46
CA VAL A 58 4.11 -38.26 0.10
C VAL A 58 3.04 -37.18 -0.05
N GLN A 59 1.81 -37.44 0.37
CA GLN A 59 0.73 -36.45 0.35
C GLN A 59 1.06 -35.25 1.24
N TYR A 60 1.57 -35.50 2.45
CA TYR A 60 2.01 -34.42 3.33
C TYR A 60 3.13 -33.59 2.70
N LYS A 61 4.15 -34.22 2.07
CA LYS A 61 5.21 -33.50 1.36
C LYS A 61 4.67 -32.70 0.17
N GLN A 62 3.61 -33.14 -0.49
CA GLN A 62 2.94 -32.37 -1.55
C GLN A 62 2.24 -31.14 -0.96
N PHE A 63 1.44 -31.31 0.11
CA PHE A 63 0.80 -30.17 0.78
C PHE A 63 1.82 -29.21 1.37
N LEU A 64 2.87 -29.74 1.99
CA LEU A 64 3.98 -28.97 2.52
C LEU A 64 4.64 -28.21 1.39
N LYS A 65 4.98 -28.83 0.26
CA LYS A 65 5.56 -28.14 -0.90
C LYS A 65 4.67 -27.00 -1.39
N VAL A 66 3.35 -27.19 -1.48
CA VAL A 66 2.40 -26.11 -1.84
C VAL A 66 2.37 -25.01 -0.77
N ALA A 67 2.38 -25.38 0.52
CA ALA A 67 2.48 -24.45 1.64
C ALA A 67 3.83 -23.75 1.76
N THR A 68 4.90 -24.37 1.26
CA THR A 68 6.27 -23.84 1.22
C THR A 68 6.50 -23.05 -0.07
N ILE A 69 5.77 -23.27 -1.17
CA ILE A 69 5.76 -22.38 -2.36
C ILE A 69 5.23 -20.99 -2.00
N SER A 70 4.44 -20.87 -0.91
CA SER A 70 4.33 -19.63 -0.13
C SER A 70 5.61 -19.36 0.67
N THR A 71 6.78 -19.43 0.03
CA THR A 71 8.04 -18.97 0.62
C THR A 71 7.87 -17.48 0.76
N PHE A 72 7.52 -17.04 1.96
CA PHE A 72 7.54 -15.63 2.26
C PHE A 72 8.92 -15.11 1.90
N TYR A 73 8.97 -14.12 1.01
CA TYR A 73 10.23 -13.43 0.79
C TYR A 73 10.58 -12.73 2.09
N LYS A 74 11.87 -12.51 2.36
CA LYS A 74 12.28 -11.75 3.53
C LYS A 74 12.92 -10.45 3.07
N PRO A 75 12.22 -9.31 3.08
CA PRO A 75 12.85 -8.05 2.76
C PRO A 75 13.79 -7.60 3.86
N GLN A 76 14.76 -6.77 3.49
CA GLN A 76 15.66 -6.16 4.45
C GLN A 76 14.89 -5.22 5.38
N SER A 77 13.98 -4.43 4.83
CA SER A 77 13.04 -3.59 5.57
C SER A 77 11.74 -3.41 4.80
N LYS A 78 10.69 -2.93 5.47
CA LYS A 78 9.43 -2.51 4.83
C LYS A 78 9.22 -1.04 5.17
N VAL A 79 9.23 -0.17 4.17
CA VAL A 79 9.11 1.28 4.35
C VAL A 79 7.91 1.78 3.56
N ALA A 80 7.08 2.59 4.21
CA ALA A 80 5.91 3.19 3.62
C ALA A 80 6.04 4.72 3.64
N LEU A 81 5.99 5.35 2.48
CA LEU A 81 5.98 6.79 2.30
C LEU A 81 4.55 7.22 1.95
N LEU A 82 3.90 7.94 2.86
CA LEU A 82 2.51 8.38 2.74
C LEU A 82 2.50 9.89 2.57
N ILE A 83 1.97 10.39 1.46
CA ILE A 83 1.97 11.81 1.10
C ILE A 83 0.52 12.25 0.95
N ALA A 84 0.11 13.24 1.75
CA ALA A 84 -1.21 13.87 1.67
C ALA A 84 -1.07 15.35 1.35
N ASN A 85 -1.70 15.82 0.28
CA ASN A 85 -1.87 17.24 0.02
C ASN A 85 -3.37 17.55 -0.08
N ASP A 86 -3.89 18.38 0.82
CA ASP A 86 -5.30 18.77 0.87
C ASP A 86 -5.55 20.27 1.11
N LYS A 87 -4.58 21.00 1.65
CA LYS A 87 -4.64 22.46 1.91
C LYS A 87 -3.87 23.23 0.84
N TYR A 88 -4.34 23.14 -0.40
CA TYR A 88 -3.79 23.92 -1.49
C TYR A 88 -4.01 25.44 -1.30
N GLU A 89 -3.02 26.23 -1.70
CA GLU A 89 -3.04 27.70 -1.60
C GLU A 89 -3.90 28.34 -2.69
N HIS A 90 -3.83 27.79 -3.91
CA HIS A 90 -4.49 28.33 -5.09
C HIS A 90 -5.48 27.37 -5.76
N LEU A 91 -5.42 26.07 -5.44
CA LEU A 91 -6.37 25.07 -5.90
C LEU A 91 -7.47 24.83 -4.86
N SER A 92 -8.54 24.15 -5.26
CA SER A 92 -9.57 23.73 -4.32
C SER A 92 -8.97 22.80 -3.25
N LYS A 93 -9.40 23.00 -2.00
CA LYS A 93 -9.03 22.11 -0.90
C LYS A 93 -9.71 20.76 -1.05
N LEU A 94 -9.05 19.71 -0.55
CA LEU A 94 -9.56 18.34 -0.52
C LEU A 94 -9.92 17.95 0.91
N ALA A 95 -10.83 16.99 1.07
CA ALA A 95 -11.33 16.58 2.38
C ALA A 95 -10.67 15.29 2.89
N THR A 96 -10.32 14.36 1.99
CA THR A 96 -9.90 13.00 2.38
C THR A 96 -8.40 12.74 2.51
N PRO A 97 -7.46 13.43 1.81
CA PRO A 97 -6.05 13.00 1.78
C PRO A 97 -5.37 12.81 3.15
N THR A 98 -5.58 13.71 4.10
CA THR A 98 -5.05 13.52 5.47
C THR A 98 -5.63 12.26 6.13
N VAL A 99 -6.95 12.08 6.10
CA VAL A 99 -7.64 10.92 6.70
C VAL A 99 -7.23 9.61 6.03
N ASP A 100 -7.02 9.63 4.73
CA ASP A 100 -6.59 8.49 3.93
C ASP A 100 -5.21 7.98 4.35
N CYS A 101 -4.25 8.90 4.43
CA CYS A 101 -2.91 8.60 4.87
C CYS A 101 -2.86 8.15 6.33
N GLU A 102 -3.60 8.78 7.25
CA GLU A 102 -3.66 8.37 8.65
C GLU A 102 -4.24 6.95 8.80
N THR A 103 -5.30 6.64 8.03
CA THR A 103 -5.92 5.31 8.03
C THR A 103 -4.95 4.26 7.53
N LEU A 104 -4.29 4.49 6.38
CA LEU A 104 -3.30 3.57 5.83
C LEU A 104 -2.07 3.42 6.73
N GLN A 105 -1.63 4.51 7.36
CA GLN A 105 -0.50 4.49 8.29
C GLN A 105 -0.71 3.46 9.39
N SER A 106 -1.88 3.50 10.05
CA SER A 106 -2.19 2.57 11.15
C SER A 106 -2.13 1.11 10.70
N LYS A 107 -2.64 0.80 9.50
CA LYS A 107 -2.71 -0.55 8.94
C LYS A 107 -1.33 -1.04 8.53
N LEU A 108 -0.56 -0.23 7.80
CA LEU A 108 0.78 -0.58 7.33
C LEU A 108 1.76 -0.75 8.51
N THR A 109 1.67 0.10 9.53
CA THR A 109 2.47 -0.08 10.76
C THR A 109 2.17 -1.41 11.44
N SER A 110 0.90 -1.85 11.49
CA SER A 110 0.55 -3.17 12.03
C SER A 110 1.10 -4.35 11.21
N LEU A 111 1.38 -4.13 9.92
CA LEU A 111 2.04 -5.10 9.03
C LEU A 111 3.58 -5.03 9.14
N GLY A 112 4.14 -4.19 10.01
CA GLY A 112 5.58 -4.05 10.22
C GLY A 112 6.27 -3.11 9.22
N PHE A 113 5.53 -2.19 8.60
CA PHE A 113 6.14 -1.09 7.84
C PHE A 113 6.60 0.04 8.76
N ILE A 114 7.76 0.61 8.44
CA ILE A 114 8.22 1.90 8.95
C ILE A 114 7.54 2.97 8.10
N THR A 115 6.62 3.74 8.70
CA THR A 115 5.84 4.74 7.99
C THR A 115 6.48 6.12 8.12
N VAL A 116 6.60 6.82 6.99
CA VAL A 116 6.97 8.24 6.90
C VAL A 116 5.77 8.97 6.32
N TYR A 117 5.19 9.87 7.11
CA TYR A 117 4.04 10.66 6.71
C TYR A 117 4.45 12.10 6.41
N ILE A 118 4.12 12.57 5.21
CA ILE A 118 4.36 13.94 4.73
C ILE A 118 2.99 14.55 4.41
N ASN A 119 2.70 15.70 5.02
CA ASN A 119 1.42 16.38 4.87
C ASN A 119 1.63 17.82 4.39
N ASN A 120 0.86 18.23 3.38
CA ASN A 120 0.73 19.59 2.87
C ASN A 120 2.08 20.25 2.61
N ILE A 121 2.70 19.88 1.48
CA ILE A 121 4.06 20.25 1.14
C ILE A 121 4.16 20.77 -0.30
N SER A 122 5.08 21.72 -0.53
CA SER A 122 5.41 22.20 -1.87
C SER A 122 6.11 21.11 -2.69
N ALA A 123 6.04 21.19 -4.01
CA ALA A 123 6.66 20.18 -4.87
C ALA A 123 8.19 20.14 -4.70
N GLU A 124 8.85 21.29 -4.56
CA GLU A 124 10.30 21.35 -4.33
C GLU A 124 10.73 20.69 -3.04
N ASP A 125 10.05 21.00 -1.93
CA ASP A 125 10.42 20.44 -0.64
C ASP A 125 10.05 18.96 -0.55
N LEU A 126 8.96 18.55 -1.21
CA LEU A 126 8.61 17.15 -1.34
C LEU A 126 9.69 16.37 -2.10
N LYS A 127 10.25 16.89 -3.20
CA LYS A 127 11.40 16.25 -3.88
C LYS A 127 12.57 16.04 -2.92
N LYS A 128 12.94 17.06 -2.15
CA LYS A 128 14.04 16.97 -1.16
C LYS A 128 13.76 15.90 -0.10
N GLN A 129 12.54 15.85 0.44
CA GLN A 129 12.16 14.88 1.46
C GLN A 129 12.13 13.45 0.91
N ILE A 130 11.58 13.25 -0.29
CA ILE A 130 11.56 11.94 -0.98
C ILE A 130 12.99 11.42 -1.15
N SER A 131 13.89 12.22 -1.73
CA SER A 131 15.29 11.81 -1.91
C SER A 131 15.95 11.48 -0.57
N LYS A 132 15.70 12.27 0.48
CA LYS A 132 16.27 12.02 1.80
C LYS A 132 15.78 10.72 2.43
N VAL A 133 14.48 10.42 2.31
CA VAL A 133 13.88 9.18 2.83
C VAL A 133 14.40 7.97 2.06
N LEU A 134 14.36 8.01 0.72
CA LEU A 134 14.77 6.90 -0.14
C LEU A 134 16.25 6.54 0.03
N GLN A 135 17.12 7.53 0.27
CA GLN A 135 18.54 7.29 0.58
C GLN A 135 18.78 6.47 1.86
N GLN A 136 17.82 6.44 2.79
CA GLN A 136 17.93 5.65 4.02
C GLN A 136 17.39 4.23 3.87
N ILE A 137 16.74 3.91 2.75
CA ILE A 137 16.15 2.59 2.52
C ILE A 137 17.26 1.63 2.06
N PRO A 138 17.53 0.53 2.79
CA PRO A 138 18.48 -0.48 2.35
C PRO A 138 18.02 -1.16 1.06
N GLU A 139 18.98 -1.64 0.26
CA GLU A 139 18.70 -2.53 -0.87
C GLU A 139 17.89 -3.77 -0.43
N ASP A 140 17.15 -4.39 -1.35
CA ASP A 140 16.27 -5.55 -1.08
C ASP A 140 15.14 -5.26 -0.07
N SER A 141 14.75 -3.99 0.09
CA SER A 141 13.61 -3.59 0.92
C SER A 141 12.31 -3.48 0.11
N TYR A 142 11.18 -3.41 0.82
CA TYR A 142 9.90 -3.02 0.22
C TYR A 142 9.69 -1.53 0.37
N CYS A 143 9.34 -0.89 -0.74
CA CYS A 143 8.95 0.51 -0.79
C CYS A 143 7.46 0.59 -1.15
N PHE A 144 6.65 1.10 -0.23
CA PHE A 144 5.23 1.36 -0.45
C PHE A 144 5.01 2.86 -0.46
N ILE A 145 4.65 3.43 -1.59
CA ILE A 145 4.43 4.86 -1.76
C ILE A 145 2.96 5.08 -2.04
N PHE A 146 2.32 5.90 -1.22
CA PHE A 146 0.93 6.32 -1.42
C PHE A 146 0.88 7.84 -1.49
N TYR A 147 0.25 8.35 -2.54
CA TYR A 147 -0.03 9.78 -2.71
C TYR A 147 -1.55 9.98 -2.79
N ALA A 148 -2.08 10.91 -2.00
CA ALA A 148 -3.42 11.45 -2.14
C ALA A 148 -3.37 12.98 -2.28
N GLY A 149 -4.04 13.50 -3.31
CA GLY A 149 -4.08 14.93 -3.59
C GLY A 149 -4.45 15.27 -5.03
N HIS A 150 -4.26 16.53 -5.42
CA HIS A 150 -4.39 16.94 -6.82
C HIS A 150 -3.25 16.38 -7.67
N GLY A 151 -3.61 16.01 -8.89
CA GLY A 151 -2.67 15.50 -9.88
C GLY A 151 -3.09 15.92 -11.27
N CYS A 152 -2.14 15.84 -12.20
CA CYS A 152 -2.39 16.09 -13.61
C CYS A 152 -1.63 15.09 -14.49
N GLU A 153 -1.94 15.10 -15.78
CA GLU A 153 -1.27 14.28 -16.77
C GLU A 153 -0.75 15.16 -17.91
N ILE A 154 0.55 15.03 -18.20
CA ILE A 154 1.25 15.77 -19.26
C ILE A 154 1.97 14.73 -20.12
N CYS A 155 1.59 14.63 -21.40
CA CYS A 155 2.19 13.67 -22.33
C CYS A 155 2.31 12.24 -21.77
N ASN A 156 1.20 11.74 -21.20
CA ASN A 156 1.09 10.42 -20.54
C ASN A 156 1.92 10.24 -19.26
N THR A 157 2.62 11.28 -18.81
CA THR A 157 3.35 11.31 -17.53
C THR A 157 2.45 11.93 -16.47
N LYS A 158 2.33 11.22 -15.34
CA LYS A 158 1.47 11.62 -14.23
C LYS A 158 2.27 12.52 -13.31
N CYS A 159 1.68 13.59 -12.83
CA CYS A 159 2.36 14.57 -12.03
C CYS A 159 1.62 14.81 -10.71
N ILE A 160 2.36 14.73 -9.61
CA ILE A 160 1.95 15.14 -8.27
C ILE A 160 2.07 16.66 -8.19
N LEU A 161 1.04 17.35 -7.67
CA LEU A 161 1.04 18.80 -7.49
C LEU A 161 1.32 19.17 -6.03
N GLY A 162 2.25 20.11 -5.85
CA GLY A 162 2.52 20.74 -4.55
C GLY A 162 1.36 21.63 -4.09
N ILE A 163 1.28 21.91 -2.78
CA ILE A 163 0.22 22.78 -2.24
C ILE A 163 0.27 24.23 -2.77
N ASP A 164 1.45 24.65 -3.22
CA ASP A 164 1.80 25.94 -3.80
C ASP A 164 1.48 26.04 -5.29
N CYS A 165 0.93 24.98 -5.90
CA CYS A 165 0.64 24.96 -7.32
C CYS A 165 -0.40 26.04 -7.69
N PRO A 166 -0.11 26.93 -8.66
CA PRO A 166 -1.05 27.95 -9.10
C PRO A 166 -2.21 27.35 -9.90
N THR A 167 -3.32 28.08 -10.00
CA THR A 167 -4.48 27.67 -10.81
C THR A 167 -4.15 27.63 -12.30
N ASP A 168 -3.41 28.64 -12.77
CA ASP A 168 -3.02 28.81 -14.17
C ASP A 168 -1.50 28.87 -14.30
N SER A 169 -0.98 28.58 -15.49
CA SER A 169 0.46 28.65 -15.79
C SER A 169 1.30 27.79 -14.83
N ILE A 170 0.90 26.52 -14.68
CA ILE A 170 1.65 25.54 -13.89
C ILE A 170 3.05 25.39 -14.51
N LEU A 171 4.07 25.39 -13.65
CA LEU A 171 5.47 25.29 -14.02
C LEU A 171 6.05 23.96 -13.52
N PRO A 172 7.15 23.47 -14.10
CA PRO A 172 7.79 22.23 -13.68
C PRO A 172 8.17 22.19 -12.19
N ILE A 173 8.44 23.36 -11.60
CA ILE A 173 8.80 23.50 -10.19
C ILE A 173 7.64 23.17 -9.24
N HIS A 174 6.40 23.37 -9.69
CA HIS A 174 5.17 23.11 -8.92
C HIS A 174 4.73 21.64 -8.97
N CYS A 175 5.47 20.78 -9.71
CA CYS A 175 5.09 19.40 -9.92
C CYS A 175 6.24 18.39 -9.77
N ILE A 176 5.87 17.17 -9.44
CA ILE A 176 6.77 16.01 -9.42
C ILE A 176 6.25 14.99 -10.41
N THR A 177 7.05 14.64 -11.41
CA THR A 177 6.70 13.61 -12.39
C THR A 177 6.80 12.22 -11.76
N GLU A 178 5.90 11.33 -12.18
CA GLU A 178 5.96 9.90 -11.88
C GLU A 178 7.33 9.32 -12.28
N ASN A 179 7.87 9.75 -13.42
CA ASN A 179 9.17 9.30 -13.89
C ASN A 179 10.28 9.69 -12.92
N TRP A 180 10.36 10.96 -12.50
CA TRP A 180 11.32 11.41 -11.50
C TRP A 180 11.21 10.59 -10.21
N LEU A 181 9.99 10.36 -9.72
CA LEU A 181 9.77 9.58 -8.50
C LEU A 181 10.30 8.15 -8.66
N LEU A 182 9.99 7.48 -9.78
CA LEU A 182 10.50 6.14 -10.07
C LEU A 182 12.03 6.13 -10.22
N GLN A 183 12.64 7.20 -10.77
CA GLN A 183 14.10 7.31 -10.81
C GLN A 183 14.72 7.46 -9.44
N GLU A 184 14.13 8.23 -8.52
CA GLU A 184 14.64 8.31 -7.16
C GLU A 184 14.51 6.97 -6.43
N VAL A 185 13.39 6.25 -6.61
CA VAL A 185 13.19 4.92 -6.02
C VAL A 185 14.21 3.90 -6.56
N SER A 186 14.64 4.05 -7.82
CA SER A 186 15.67 3.19 -8.41
C SER A 186 16.95 3.11 -7.60
N LYS A 187 17.30 4.23 -6.94
CA LYS A 187 18.58 4.41 -6.26
C LYS A 187 18.69 3.53 -5.02
N CYS A 188 17.56 3.21 -4.38
CA CYS A 188 17.54 2.32 -3.21
C CYS A 188 17.34 0.84 -3.59
N LYS A 189 17.23 0.50 -4.89
CA LYS A 189 17.11 -0.87 -5.42
C LYS A 189 16.16 -1.76 -4.59
N PRO A 190 14.88 -1.38 -4.49
CA PRO A 190 13.92 -2.15 -3.72
C PRO A 190 13.65 -3.51 -4.38
N GLU A 191 13.38 -4.52 -3.56
CA GLU A 191 12.86 -5.82 -4.05
C GLU A 191 11.42 -5.68 -4.56
N LEU A 192 10.65 -4.78 -3.95
CA LEU A 192 9.27 -4.51 -4.32
C LEU A 192 9.03 -3.01 -4.19
N CYS A 193 8.53 -2.40 -5.26
CA CYS A 193 7.99 -1.05 -5.23
C CYS A 193 6.49 -1.09 -5.52
N VAL A 194 5.70 -0.55 -4.61
CA VAL A 194 4.26 -0.32 -4.78
C VAL A 194 4.04 1.18 -4.79
N LEU A 195 3.58 1.73 -5.90
CA LEU A 195 3.21 3.14 -6.03
C LEU A 195 1.69 3.23 -6.24
N ILE A 196 0.99 3.85 -5.32
CA ILE A 196 -0.45 4.10 -5.42
C ILE A 196 -0.66 5.62 -5.51
N MET A 197 -1.31 6.06 -6.57
CA MET A 197 -1.65 7.47 -6.79
C MET A 197 -3.17 7.63 -6.76
N ASP A 198 -3.69 8.14 -5.64
CA ASP A 198 -5.08 8.53 -5.48
C ASP A 198 -5.27 10.01 -5.83
N MET A 199 -5.34 10.27 -7.13
CA MET A 199 -5.42 11.63 -7.66
C MET A 199 -6.21 11.67 -8.97
N CYS A 200 -6.74 12.85 -9.29
CA CYS A 200 -7.29 13.12 -10.61
C CYS A 200 -6.21 12.98 -11.69
N ARG A 201 -6.61 12.58 -12.90
CA ARG A 201 -5.73 12.47 -14.07
C ARG A 201 -6.17 13.41 -15.17
N ASN A 202 -6.36 14.68 -14.81
CA ASN A 202 -6.81 15.71 -15.75
C ASN A 202 -5.67 16.06 -16.72
N ILE A 203 -5.96 16.05 -18.00
CA ILE A 203 -5.04 16.50 -19.04
C ILE A 203 -5.04 18.03 -19.04
N LEU A 204 -3.89 18.64 -18.85
CA LEU A 204 -3.77 20.10 -18.83
C LEU A 204 -3.94 20.70 -20.24
N ASN A 205 -4.43 21.93 -20.31
CA ASN A 205 -4.47 22.66 -21.58
C ASN A 205 -3.04 23.10 -21.96
N ARG A 206 -2.63 22.80 -23.19
CA ARG A 206 -1.30 23.13 -23.71
C ARG A 206 -1.07 24.64 -23.88
N GLU A 207 -2.10 25.40 -24.23
CA GLU A 207 -1.99 26.84 -24.49
C GLU A 207 -1.76 27.63 -23.20
N GLU A 208 -2.38 27.19 -22.10
CA GLU A 208 -2.27 27.79 -20.77
C GLU A 208 -0.99 27.37 -20.04
N ASN A 209 -0.42 26.21 -20.39
CA ASN A 209 0.73 25.61 -19.68
C ASN A 209 1.94 25.42 -20.61
N LYS A 210 2.21 26.38 -21.50
CA LYS A 210 3.27 26.26 -22.53
C LYS A 210 4.64 25.92 -21.97
N GLU A 211 5.04 26.53 -20.86
CA GLU A 211 6.36 26.30 -20.26
C GLU A 211 6.53 24.86 -19.75
N LEU A 212 5.50 24.34 -19.11
CA LEU A 212 5.44 22.95 -18.64
C LEU A 212 5.41 21.94 -19.81
N TYR A 213 4.75 22.28 -20.91
CA TYR A 213 4.84 21.48 -22.13
C TYR A 213 6.21 21.61 -22.81
N ASN A 214 6.86 22.76 -22.75
CA ASN A 214 8.20 22.91 -23.32
C ASN A 214 9.25 22.11 -22.53
N SER A 215 9.04 21.88 -21.23
CA SER A 215 9.91 21.00 -20.45
C SER A 215 9.75 19.50 -20.76
N ILE A 216 8.82 19.10 -21.64
CA ILE A 216 8.61 17.69 -22.02
C ILE A 216 9.88 17.03 -22.55
N LEU A 217 10.72 17.78 -23.27
CA LEU A 217 12.00 17.26 -23.78
C LEU A 217 12.98 16.85 -22.67
N ASN A 218 12.75 17.35 -21.46
CA ASN A 218 13.53 17.05 -20.27
C ASN A 218 12.79 16.10 -19.31
N ILE A 219 11.63 15.54 -19.70
CA ILE A 219 10.97 14.54 -18.88
C ILE A 219 11.90 13.34 -18.78
N GLU A 220 12.09 12.90 -17.55
CA GLU A 220 13.01 11.82 -17.25
C GLU A 220 12.55 10.51 -17.88
N ASP A 221 13.51 9.67 -18.31
CA ASP A 221 13.19 8.32 -18.79
C ASP A 221 12.51 7.50 -17.70
N CYS A 222 11.47 6.76 -18.09
CA CYS A 222 10.79 5.84 -17.19
C CYS A 222 11.72 4.66 -16.86
N ILE A 223 12.16 4.57 -15.61
CA ILE A 223 12.96 3.43 -15.13
C ILE A 223 12.02 2.37 -14.57
N ILE A 224 12.13 1.16 -15.13
CA ILE A 224 11.39 -0.01 -14.68
C ILE A 224 12.27 -0.80 -13.71
N HIS A 225 11.88 -0.83 -12.43
CA HIS A 225 12.53 -1.68 -11.43
C HIS A 225 12.06 -3.12 -11.52
N SER A 226 12.88 -4.03 -11.02
CA SER A 226 12.43 -5.39 -10.74
C SER A 226 11.27 -5.33 -9.75
N ASN A 227 10.11 -5.84 -10.17
CA ASN A 227 8.91 -5.98 -9.34
C ASN A 227 8.29 -4.64 -8.88
N LEU A 228 7.88 -3.85 -9.86
CA LEU A 228 7.17 -2.58 -9.70
C LEU A 228 5.66 -2.80 -9.93
N LEU A 229 4.85 -2.32 -9.00
CA LEU A 229 3.39 -2.25 -9.10
C LEU A 229 2.96 -0.80 -8.97
N ILE A 230 2.33 -0.26 -10.01
CA ILE A 230 1.73 1.07 -9.97
C ILE A 230 0.21 0.91 -10.02
N ALA A 231 -0.51 1.55 -9.10
CA ALA A 231 -1.96 1.61 -9.12
C ALA A 231 -2.42 3.06 -9.16
N TYR A 232 -3.34 3.36 -10.07
CA TYR A 232 -4.02 4.64 -10.15
C TYR A 232 -5.46 4.43 -9.70
N SER A 233 -5.96 5.33 -8.84
CA SER A 233 -7.33 5.23 -8.38
C SER A 233 -8.34 5.47 -9.52
N THR A 234 -7.96 6.13 -10.62
CA THR A 234 -8.85 6.42 -11.76
C THR A 234 -8.23 6.17 -13.14
N GLN A 235 -9.10 6.12 -14.15
CA GLN A 235 -8.70 6.17 -15.56
C GLN A 235 -8.17 7.56 -15.95
N SER A 236 -7.38 7.62 -17.03
CA SER A 236 -6.99 8.90 -17.64
C SER A 236 -8.22 9.77 -17.91
N SER A 237 -8.11 11.08 -17.68
CA SER A 237 -9.17 12.07 -17.82
C SER A 237 -10.38 11.88 -16.89
N LYS A 238 -10.23 11.18 -15.76
CA LYS A 238 -11.28 11.04 -14.73
C LYS A 238 -10.83 11.51 -13.35
N SER A 239 -11.78 12.14 -12.64
CA SER A 239 -11.63 12.55 -11.25
C SER A 239 -11.71 11.37 -10.29
N SER A 240 -10.90 11.39 -9.22
CA SER A 240 -11.05 10.48 -8.08
C SER A 240 -12.17 10.98 -7.17
N TYR A 241 -12.90 10.07 -6.53
CA TYR A 241 -14.08 10.43 -5.74
C TYR A 241 -13.75 10.49 -4.25
N GLU A 242 -14.05 11.64 -3.64
CA GLU A 242 -14.15 11.79 -2.19
C GLU A 242 -15.51 11.31 -1.69
N VAL A 243 -15.53 10.69 -0.50
CA VAL A 243 -16.76 10.35 0.21
C VAL A 243 -16.95 11.34 1.35
N LEU A 244 -17.87 12.28 1.16
CA LEU A 244 -18.24 13.27 2.18
C LEU A 244 -19.43 12.71 2.98
N GLN A 245 -19.27 12.51 4.29
CA GLN A 245 -20.39 12.19 5.19
C GLN A 245 -20.89 13.49 5.83
N ILE A 246 -22.17 13.82 5.62
CA ILE A 246 -22.83 15.00 6.20
C ILE A 246 -23.54 14.56 7.48
N GLU A 247 -23.30 15.22 8.62
CA GLU A 247 -24.14 15.08 9.80
C GLU A 247 -25.54 15.65 9.51
N CYS A 248 -26.53 14.79 9.27
CA CYS A 248 -27.93 15.23 9.22
C CYS A 248 -28.43 15.53 10.63
N SER A 249 -28.74 16.79 10.94
CA SER A 249 -29.64 17.11 12.05
C SER A 249 -31.04 16.64 11.64
N HIS A 250 -31.58 15.64 12.34
CA HIS A 250 -32.93 15.13 12.09
C HIS A 250 -33.97 16.25 12.06
N THR A 251 -34.61 16.45 10.91
CA THR A 251 -35.95 17.05 10.85
C THR A 251 -36.91 16.04 10.23
N ILE A 252 -38.09 15.99 10.83
CA ILE A 252 -39.21 15.12 10.48
C ILE A 252 -39.75 15.63 9.14
N ASP A 253 -39.25 15.08 8.03
CA ASP A 253 -40.01 14.83 6.80
C ASP A 253 -39.08 14.13 5.78
N MET A 254 -39.50 12.95 5.33
CA MET A 254 -38.69 12.01 4.56
C MET A 254 -38.65 12.33 3.06
N ASP A 255 -37.99 13.42 2.67
CA ASP A 255 -37.45 13.60 1.30
C ASP A 255 -36.69 14.94 1.20
N GLU A 256 -35.37 14.97 1.46
CA GLU A 256 -34.54 16.11 1.05
C GLU A 256 -33.15 15.68 0.55
N THR A 257 -32.85 16.06 -0.71
CA THR A 257 -31.49 16.17 -1.25
C THR A 257 -30.88 17.50 -0.80
N TYR A 258 -29.81 17.45 -0.02
CA TYR A 258 -29.10 18.65 0.44
C TYR A 258 -28.19 19.22 -0.66
N GLU A 259 -28.36 20.50 -1.01
CA GLU A 259 -27.37 21.27 -1.77
C GLU A 259 -26.36 21.91 -0.80
N LEU A 260 -25.07 21.56 -0.96
CA LEU A 260 -23.97 22.12 -0.17
C LEU A 260 -23.81 23.62 -0.44
N LYS A 261 -23.95 24.45 0.60
CA LYS A 261 -23.58 25.87 0.55
C LYS A 261 -22.16 26.05 1.08
N THR A 262 -21.47 27.08 0.59
CA THR A 262 -20.05 27.40 0.87
C THR A 262 -19.68 27.59 2.34
N GLY A 263 -20.65 27.61 3.27
CA GLY A 263 -20.45 27.70 4.72
C GLY A 263 -20.57 26.39 5.51
N ASP A 264 -20.94 25.26 4.89
CA ASP A 264 -21.19 23.98 5.58
C ASP A 264 -19.95 23.06 5.66
N LEU A 265 -18.77 23.55 5.26
CA LEU A 265 -17.50 22.80 5.27
C LEU A 265 -17.12 22.26 6.66
N GLU A 266 -17.54 22.92 7.73
CA GLU A 266 -17.23 22.54 9.12
C GLU A 266 -18.05 21.32 9.63
N LYS A 267 -19.07 20.88 8.88
CA LYS A 267 -19.96 19.75 9.25
C LYS A 267 -19.69 18.45 8.48
N ILE A 268 -18.72 18.47 7.57
CA ILE A 268 -18.32 17.29 6.81
C ILE A 268 -17.29 16.53 7.65
N ILE A 269 -17.64 15.35 8.12
CA ILE A 269 -16.66 14.40 8.65
C ILE A 269 -16.10 13.67 7.43
N PRO A 270 -14.84 13.89 7.03
CA PRO A 270 -14.29 13.16 5.90
C PRO A 270 -14.16 11.70 6.32
N SER A 271 -15.00 10.83 5.78
CA SER A 271 -14.67 9.41 5.71
C SER A 271 -13.56 9.23 4.68
N SER A 272 -12.72 8.19 4.82
CA SER A 272 -11.66 7.90 3.84
C SER A 272 -12.22 7.83 2.41
N SER A 273 -11.37 8.09 1.42
CA SER A 273 -11.70 7.96 0.01
C SER A 273 -12.22 6.57 -0.32
N GLN A 274 -12.97 6.48 -1.42
CA GLN A 274 -13.49 5.20 -1.88
C GLN A 274 -12.36 4.19 -2.14
N TYR A 275 -11.24 4.66 -2.71
CA TYR A 275 -10.07 3.82 -2.97
C TYR A 275 -9.43 3.31 -1.68
N VAL A 276 -9.22 4.19 -0.70
CA VAL A 276 -8.58 3.83 0.57
C VAL A 276 -9.47 2.91 1.39
N ASN A 277 -10.79 3.11 1.39
CA ASN A 277 -11.72 2.18 2.04
C ASN A 277 -11.62 0.76 1.46
N ALA A 278 -11.61 0.62 0.13
CA ALA A 278 -11.44 -0.67 -0.53
C ALA A 278 -10.06 -1.27 -0.28
N LEU A 279 -9.01 -0.44 -0.30
CA LEU A 279 -7.65 -0.89 0.00
C LEU A 279 -7.55 -1.40 1.45
N CYS A 280 -8.07 -0.65 2.42
CA CYS A 280 -8.01 -1.00 3.83
C CYS A 280 -8.87 -2.23 4.20
N SER A 281 -9.93 -2.53 3.44
CA SER A 281 -10.72 -3.75 3.66
C SER A 281 -9.95 -5.02 3.23
N ARG A 282 -9.03 -4.89 2.25
CA ARG A 282 -8.23 -5.99 1.70
C ARG A 282 -6.78 -6.03 2.16
N ILE A 283 -6.29 -4.99 2.84
CA ILE A 283 -4.86 -4.86 3.19
C ILE A 283 -4.33 -6.01 4.07
N PHE A 284 -5.24 -6.68 4.78
CA PHE A 284 -4.95 -7.85 5.62
C PHE A 284 -5.22 -9.20 4.93
N ASP A 285 -5.51 -9.21 3.63
CA ASP A 285 -5.57 -10.46 2.88
C ASP A 285 -4.15 -11.02 2.75
N ASN A 286 -3.96 -12.27 3.18
CA ASN A 286 -2.69 -12.98 3.04
C ASN A 286 -2.51 -13.50 1.60
N VAL A 287 -2.36 -12.58 0.66
CA VAL A 287 -2.12 -12.84 -0.78
C VAL A 287 -0.92 -12.03 -1.28
N ASP A 288 -0.49 -12.29 -2.50
CA ASP A 288 0.51 -11.44 -3.15
C ASP A 288 -0.06 -10.06 -3.50
N VAL A 289 0.78 -9.03 -3.51
CA VAL A 289 0.37 -7.63 -3.66
C VAL A 289 -0.36 -7.38 -4.98
N SER A 290 0.00 -8.08 -6.07
CA SER A 290 -0.69 -7.93 -7.35
C SER A 290 -2.14 -8.43 -7.27
N ALA A 291 -2.34 -9.60 -6.64
CA ALA A 291 -3.67 -10.16 -6.40
C ALA A 291 -4.47 -9.33 -5.37
N LEU A 292 -3.80 -8.75 -4.37
CA LEU A 292 -4.42 -7.81 -3.43
C LEU A 292 -5.01 -6.61 -4.17
N LEU A 293 -4.24 -5.98 -5.06
CA LEU A 293 -4.71 -4.86 -5.86
C LEU A 293 -5.83 -5.24 -6.82
N ASP A 294 -5.81 -6.46 -7.40
CA ASP A 294 -6.91 -6.95 -8.25
C ASP A 294 -8.23 -7.02 -7.47
N LYS A 295 -8.22 -7.52 -6.24
CA LYS A 295 -9.42 -7.56 -5.38
C LYS A 295 -9.90 -6.16 -4.99
N VAL A 296 -8.97 -5.25 -4.68
CA VAL A 296 -9.32 -3.85 -4.40
C VAL A 296 -10.01 -3.23 -5.61
N HIS A 297 -9.50 -3.49 -6.81
CA HIS A 297 -10.07 -2.97 -8.05
C HIS A 297 -11.44 -3.59 -8.35
N GLU A 298 -11.61 -4.89 -8.11
CA GLU A 298 -12.91 -5.57 -8.18
C GLU A 298 -13.94 -4.94 -7.24
N ASP A 299 -13.57 -4.64 -5.98
CA ASP A 299 -14.46 -3.98 -5.02
C ASP A 299 -14.88 -2.58 -5.51
N LEU A 300 -13.94 -1.82 -6.10
CA LEU A 300 -14.19 -0.47 -6.62
C LEU A 300 -15.13 -0.45 -7.83
N GLU A 301 -15.01 -1.44 -8.72
CA GLU A 301 -15.89 -1.56 -9.89
C GLU A 301 -17.33 -1.97 -9.51
N ASN A 302 -17.48 -2.66 -8.38
CA ASN A 302 -18.76 -3.11 -7.83
C ASN A 302 -19.41 -2.11 -6.86
N CYS A 303 -18.75 -0.99 -6.55
CA CYS A 303 -19.31 0.06 -5.71
C CYS A 303 -20.44 0.85 -6.39
N ARG A 304 -21.30 1.50 -5.56
CA ARG A 304 -22.44 2.32 -6.04
C ARG A 304 -22.01 3.41 -7.01
N LYS A 305 -20.93 4.13 -6.71
CA LYS A 305 -20.24 5.01 -7.65
C LYS A 305 -19.08 4.24 -8.27
N LYS A 306 -19.17 3.94 -9.56
CA LYS A 306 -18.15 3.15 -10.25
C LYS A 306 -16.88 3.98 -10.44
N GLN A 307 -15.82 3.56 -9.77
CA GLN A 307 -14.47 4.04 -10.00
C GLN A 307 -13.72 2.94 -10.76
N ARG A 308 -13.01 3.31 -11.83
CA ARG A 308 -12.26 2.36 -12.66
C ARG A 308 -10.77 2.58 -12.42
N PRO A 309 -10.17 1.86 -11.48
CA PRO A 309 -8.74 1.98 -11.21
C PRO A 309 -7.92 1.28 -12.30
N ILE A 310 -6.64 1.63 -12.40
CA ILE A 310 -5.69 1.03 -13.35
C ILE A 310 -4.52 0.46 -12.56
N LYS A 311 -4.09 -0.76 -12.91
CA LYS A 311 -2.87 -1.38 -12.39
C LYS A 311 -1.85 -1.57 -13.52
N VAL A 312 -0.61 -1.17 -13.29
CA VAL A 312 0.55 -1.48 -14.13
C VAL A 312 1.48 -2.37 -13.31
N GLN A 313 1.91 -3.48 -13.90
CA GLN A 313 2.81 -4.43 -13.25
C GLN A 313 4.05 -4.67 -14.13
N CYS A 314 5.22 -4.56 -13.53
CA CYS A 314 6.49 -4.94 -14.12
C CYS A 314 7.18 -5.99 -13.25
N GLY A 315 7.48 -7.15 -13.82
CA GLY A 315 8.03 -8.29 -13.09
C GLY A 315 6.96 -9.31 -12.65
N VAL A 316 7.42 -10.52 -12.30
CA VAL A 316 6.57 -11.68 -11.99
C VAL A 316 6.73 -12.18 -10.55
N ALA A 317 7.59 -11.54 -9.76
CA ALA A 317 7.92 -11.97 -8.42
C ALA A 317 6.73 -11.77 -7.47
N LYS A 318 6.19 -12.88 -6.96
CA LYS A 318 5.11 -12.85 -5.97
C LYS A 318 5.68 -12.45 -4.61
N ARG A 319 5.24 -11.31 -4.09
CA ARG A 319 5.61 -10.73 -2.79
C ARG A 319 4.33 -10.37 -2.06
N SER A 320 4.30 -10.55 -0.75
CA SER A 320 3.15 -10.25 0.11
C SER A 320 3.49 -9.15 1.10
N LEU A 321 2.50 -8.33 1.49
CA LEU A 321 2.70 -7.38 2.59
C LEU A 321 2.98 -8.08 3.93
N TYR A 322 2.61 -9.36 4.04
CA TYR A 322 2.87 -10.25 5.19
C TYR A 322 4.28 -10.83 5.26
N ASP A 323 5.10 -10.62 4.23
CA ASP A 323 6.47 -11.10 4.19
C ASP A 323 7.26 -10.59 5.43
N PRO A 324 7.88 -11.50 6.22
CA PRO A 324 8.59 -11.13 7.43
C PRO A 324 9.98 -10.61 7.09
N VAL A 325 10.42 -9.56 7.78
CA VAL A 325 11.75 -8.97 7.54
C VAL A 325 12.90 -9.93 7.95
N LYS A 326 14.09 -9.78 7.35
CA LYS A 326 15.25 -10.66 7.57
C LYS A 326 15.75 -10.75 9.04
N GLY A 327 15.41 -9.82 9.94
CA GLY A 327 15.77 -9.87 11.37
C GLY A 327 15.74 -8.50 12.08
N ILE A 328 16.10 -8.46 13.39
CA ILE A 328 16.02 -7.30 14.33
C ILE A 328 17.05 -6.20 14.01
N TYR A 329 17.15 -5.76 12.76
CA TYR A 329 18.04 -4.67 12.35
C TYR A 329 17.35 -3.30 12.37
N PHE A 330 16.46 -3.01 13.32
CA PHE A 330 15.76 -1.70 13.33
C PHE A 330 15.51 -1.11 14.73
N SER A 331 16.46 -1.26 15.66
CA SER A 331 16.49 -0.46 16.90
C SER A 331 17.35 0.82 16.79
N TYR A 332 18.03 1.08 15.66
CA TYR A 332 19.05 2.14 15.55
C TYR A 332 18.91 3.08 14.35
N TYR A 333 17.72 3.19 13.74
CA TYR A 333 17.54 4.05 12.53
C TYR A 333 16.53 5.19 12.70
N VAL A 334 16.23 5.60 13.95
CA VAL A 334 15.23 6.66 14.23
C VAL A 334 15.85 7.99 14.64
N ASP A 335 17.13 8.03 15.04
CA ASP A 335 17.74 9.29 15.54
C ASP A 335 18.13 10.30 14.45
N CYS A 336 18.29 9.89 13.19
CA CYS A 336 18.65 10.81 12.11
C CYS A 336 17.47 11.57 11.50
N ILE A 337 16.23 11.08 11.65
CA ILE A 337 15.05 11.66 10.98
C ILE A 337 14.31 12.67 11.90
N HIS A 338 14.44 12.54 13.22
CA HIS A 338 13.81 13.46 14.18
C HIS A 338 14.31 14.91 14.15
N LYS A 339 15.46 15.20 13.54
CA LYS A 339 16.01 16.56 13.48
C LYS A 339 15.43 17.45 12.37
N THR A 340 14.58 16.92 11.48
CA THR A 340 14.02 17.70 10.36
C THR A 340 12.52 17.48 10.21
N HIS A 341 11.67 18.15 11.02
CA HIS A 341 10.19 18.29 10.84
C HIS A 341 9.36 17.04 10.41
N LEU A 342 9.94 15.84 10.45
CA LEU A 342 9.33 14.58 10.04
C LEU A 342 8.84 13.87 11.30
N LYS A 343 7.53 13.67 11.41
CA LYS A 343 6.95 12.81 12.44
C LYS A 343 7.20 11.35 12.06
N VAL A 344 8.34 10.81 12.48
CA VAL A 344 8.54 9.35 12.55
C VAL A 344 7.96 8.89 13.88
N ILE A 345 6.87 8.13 13.86
CA ILE A 345 6.28 7.54 15.06
C ILE A 345 6.67 6.06 15.07
N GLN A 346 7.67 5.70 15.89
CA GLN A 346 7.89 4.31 16.27
C GLN A 346 7.24 4.10 17.64
N GLN A 347 6.21 3.24 17.71
CA GLN A 347 5.69 2.76 18.98
C GLN A 347 5.62 1.23 18.91
N PHE A 348 6.57 0.56 19.56
CA PHE A 348 6.45 -0.85 19.92
C PHE A 348 7.02 -1.07 21.33
N TYR A 349 6.12 -1.13 22.32
CA TYR A 349 6.35 -1.89 23.54
C TYR A 349 5.91 -3.33 23.26
N TRP A 350 6.76 -4.31 23.55
CA TRP A 350 6.33 -5.67 23.85
C TRP A 350 6.68 -5.96 25.32
N PRO A 351 5.74 -6.52 26.11
CA PRO A 351 5.99 -6.85 27.51
C PRO A 351 6.92 -8.07 27.61
N ASN A 352 7.77 -8.04 28.64
CA ASN A 352 8.73 -9.09 29.01
C ASN A 352 8.08 -10.44 29.34
#